data_AF-A0A818Z6Y0-F1
#
_entry.id   AF-A0A818Z6Y0-F1
#
_cell.length_a   1.000
_cell.length_b   1.000
_cell.length_c   1.000
_cell.angle_alpha   90.00
_cell.angle_beta   90.00
_cell.angle_gamma   90.00
#
_symmetry.space_group_name_H-M   'P 1'
#
loop_
_entity.id
_entity.type
_entity.pdbx_description
1 polymer ?
#
loop_
_entity_poly.entity_id
_entity_poly.type
_entity_poly.pdbx_seq_one_letter_code
_entity_poly.pdbx_strand_id
1 'polypeptide(L)'
;INPDRSYPTIELEFPSYKYQIATLSPRNGLAMQAQTKNEQLLRSCAFQDDLEETGENIIQSDFYDWLRSIEFELTEQSRVELWDRRYECMRVPESLPRWLKCVKWSNRDDVLEAYKIIENWPTKNIDPLMTALELLDVDYPDPFVRFSAVRLLDTRIDDDRLLPVILQIVQAVKNEPYHDSALARFLLRRSLLNQQVGHYFYWHSRAELKNPQYKVRYGLLLEAYLRYCGEYVEDLGRQVRSVDKLIYIAEIIQNSTHDELYNQKGYLAHVLTREGYTQNLQYFRSPVDYNIELGQLVLDHCRIMSSARRPLWLRWTNGSEYAEHYFPTFDLIFKNGDDLRQDMLALQFIQMIDIIWKADGLDLSLLPYGCLATDNCSGLIEVVKNAKTIMNIQKLGGLKGQFQFDASALYRWIAKNNPGADKLKSAIDLFTRSCAGYCVITYVLGVADRHPDNIMVNERGQLFHIDFGHILGNFKMKYGIRRERTQLVLIDDFVRVIINNNSTEKNPIETREFKNFKKLCIKGYRILRRQYRQIVCLFKLMMNCDLTELNSEADMAYLRQTFAIDIGANEQEACDRFEQVLLESYRSSVKTRVDWVFHALNHIKS
;
A
#
# COMPACT_ATOMS: atom_id res chain seq x y z
N ILE A 1 2.62 -27.92 8.38
CA ILE A 1 3.01 -28.67 9.59
C ILE A 1 2.72 -27.77 10.78
N ASN A 2 1.84 -28.17 11.69
CA ASN A 2 1.54 -27.38 12.88
C ASN A 2 2.62 -27.65 13.94
N PRO A 3 3.31 -26.62 14.47
CA PRO A 3 4.31 -26.82 15.53
C PRO A 3 3.69 -27.29 16.86
N ASP A 4 2.40 -27.08 17.07
CA ASP A 4 1.70 -27.53 18.26
C ASP A 4 1.21 -28.97 18.10
N ARG A 5 1.77 -29.87 18.92
CA ARG A 5 1.47 -31.30 18.93
C ARG A 5 0.11 -31.63 19.56
N SER A 6 -0.59 -30.68 20.16
CA SER A 6 -1.95 -30.90 20.67
C SER A 6 -3.00 -30.93 19.55
N TYR A 7 -2.65 -30.52 18.33
CA TYR A 7 -3.57 -30.55 17.19
C TYR A 7 -3.70 -31.97 16.60
N PRO A 8 -4.82 -32.26 15.90
CA PRO A 8 -4.99 -33.52 15.19
C PRO A 8 -3.81 -33.86 14.30
N THR A 9 -3.31 -35.08 14.45
CA THR A 9 -2.17 -35.59 13.67
C THR A 9 -2.67 -36.54 12.58
N ILE A 10 -2.15 -36.37 11.37
CA ILE A 10 -2.39 -37.27 10.24
C ILE A 10 -1.08 -37.99 9.94
N GLU A 11 -1.09 -39.31 10.02
CA GLU A 11 0.02 -40.16 9.56
C GLU A 11 -0.18 -40.46 8.08
N LEU A 12 0.88 -40.23 7.29
CA LEU A 12 0.89 -40.45 5.84
C LEU A 12 2.03 -41.39 5.49
N GLU A 13 1.76 -42.38 4.65
CA GLU A 13 2.77 -43.24 4.05
C GLU A 13 2.87 -42.93 2.55
N PHE A 14 4.08 -42.60 2.10
CA PHE A 14 4.37 -42.35 0.69
C PHE A 14 5.01 -43.60 0.05
N PRO A 15 4.90 -43.79 -1.28
CA PRO A 15 5.53 -44.91 -1.96
C PRO A 15 7.04 -44.97 -1.68
N SER A 16 7.52 -46.15 -1.32
CA SER A 16 8.95 -46.42 -1.13
C SER A 16 9.57 -46.99 -2.40
N TYR A 17 10.72 -46.44 -2.79
CA TYR A 17 11.45 -46.85 -3.98
C TYR A 17 12.83 -47.37 -3.59
N LYS A 18 13.38 -48.29 -4.40
CA LYS A 18 14.69 -48.92 -4.16
C LYS A 18 15.85 -47.92 -4.11
N TYR A 19 15.70 -46.77 -4.76
CA TYR A 19 16.70 -45.72 -4.85
C TYR A 19 16.11 -44.39 -4.42
N GLN A 20 16.95 -43.49 -3.94
CA GLN A 20 16.56 -42.12 -3.63
C GLN A 20 16.08 -41.42 -4.91
N ILE A 21 14.84 -40.97 -4.91
CA ILE A 21 14.30 -40.16 -6.00
C ILE A 21 14.73 -38.71 -5.80
N ALA A 22 15.41 -38.15 -6.79
CA ALA A 22 15.64 -36.71 -6.90
C ALA A 22 14.87 -36.19 -8.11
N THR A 23 14.21 -35.03 -7.94
CA THR A 23 13.61 -34.33 -9.08
C THR A 23 14.71 -33.76 -9.97
N LEU A 24 14.53 -33.85 -11.28
CA LEU A 24 15.44 -33.22 -12.24
C LEU A 24 15.37 -31.71 -12.06
N SER A 25 16.54 -31.06 -11.93
CA SER A 25 16.57 -29.60 -12.00
C SER A 25 16.09 -29.13 -13.38
N PRO A 26 15.46 -27.95 -13.49
CA PRO A 26 15.06 -27.36 -14.78
C PRO A 26 16.18 -27.42 -15.83
N ARG A 27 17.42 -27.07 -15.44
CA ARG A 27 18.60 -27.13 -16.31
C ARG A 27 18.94 -28.54 -16.79
N ASN A 28 18.88 -29.54 -15.91
CA ASN A 28 19.16 -30.92 -16.27
C ASN A 28 18.05 -31.51 -17.15
N GLY A 29 16.79 -31.11 -16.92
CA GLY A 29 15.66 -31.47 -17.76
C GLY A 29 15.79 -30.91 -19.19
N LEU A 30 16.15 -29.63 -19.30
CA LEU A 30 16.42 -28.96 -20.59
C LEU A 30 17.59 -29.60 -21.33
N ALA A 31 18.69 -29.90 -20.63
CA ALA A 31 19.85 -30.58 -21.21
C ALA A 31 19.53 -31.98 -21.74
N MET A 32 18.68 -32.76 -21.04
CA MET A 32 18.21 -34.05 -21.52
C MET A 32 17.31 -33.95 -22.76
N GLN A 33 16.40 -32.97 -22.83
CA GLN A 33 15.53 -32.75 -23.99
C GLN A 33 16.32 -32.29 -25.23
N ALA A 34 17.33 -31.44 -25.04
CA ALA A 34 18.23 -30.99 -26.11
C ALA A 34 19.02 -32.16 -26.74
N GLN A 35 19.29 -33.22 -25.97
CA GLN A 35 19.91 -34.45 -26.50
C GLN A 35 18.93 -35.33 -27.30
N THR A 36 17.60 -35.18 -27.11
CA THR A 36 16.59 -36.00 -27.79
C THR A 36 15.94 -35.36 -29.01
N LYS A 37 15.99 -34.02 -29.18
CA LYS A 37 15.38 -33.31 -30.31
C LYS A 37 16.42 -32.52 -31.11
N ASN A 38 16.57 -32.88 -32.39
CA ASN A 38 17.32 -32.11 -33.40
C ASN A 38 16.73 -30.68 -33.48
N GLU A 39 17.54 -29.68 -33.17
CA GLU A 39 17.15 -28.26 -33.16
C GLU A 39 16.84 -27.75 -34.57
N GLN A 40 15.58 -27.83 -35.01
CA GLN A 40 15.16 -27.21 -36.29
C GLN A 40 14.01 -26.20 -36.18
N LEU A 41 13.43 -25.97 -35.00
CA LEU A 41 12.27 -25.06 -34.86
C LEU A 41 12.58 -23.69 -34.22
N LEU A 42 13.80 -23.44 -33.74
CA LEU A 42 14.17 -22.15 -33.14
C LEU A 42 14.72 -21.12 -34.14
N ARG A 43 15.00 -21.51 -35.39
CA ARG A 43 15.63 -20.64 -36.39
C ARG A 43 14.67 -19.92 -37.34
N SER A 44 13.38 -20.24 -37.33
CA SER A 44 12.40 -19.64 -38.26
C SER A 44 11.67 -18.40 -37.74
N CYS A 45 11.96 -17.92 -36.53
CA CYS A 45 11.39 -16.66 -36.00
C CYS A 45 12.40 -15.50 -35.98
N ALA A 46 13.57 -15.66 -36.60
CA ALA A 46 14.51 -14.56 -36.82
C ALA A 46 14.21 -13.93 -38.18
N PHE A 47 13.62 -12.73 -38.15
CA PHE A 47 13.53 -11.75 -39.24
C PHE A 47 13.04 -12.25 -40.59
N GLN A 48 11.72 -12.14 -40.82
CA GLN A 48 11.18 -11.77 -42.11
C GLN A 48 10.11 -10.70 -41.88
N ASP A 49 10.52 -9.43 -42.04
CA ASP A 49 9.63 -8.36 -42.47
C ASP A 49 9.30 -8.66 -43.93
N ASP A 50 8.06 -9.07 -44.22
CA ASP A 50 7.37 -8.93 -45.51
C ASP A 50 6.14 -9.86 -45.50
N LEU A 51 4.94 -9.32 -45.23
CA LEU A 51 3.69 -9.95 -45.66
C LEU A 51 2.63 -8.91 -46.04
N GLU A 52 2.09 -9.12 -47.24
CA GLU A 52 1.14 -8.31 -48.00
C GLU A 52 -0.25 -8.20 -47.32
N GLU A 53 -0.95 -7.11 -47.63
CA GLU A 53 -2.25 -6.72 -47.09
C GLU A 53 -3.41 -7.68 -47.44
N THR A 54 -3.84 -8.52 -46.50
CA THR A 54 -5.19 -9.16 -46.51
C THR A 54 -5.73 -9.39 -45.09
N GLY A 55 -6.98 -9.88 -44.96
CA GLY A 55 -7.79 -9.97 -43.72
C GLY A 55 -7.19 -10.72 -42.51
N GLU A 56 -5.98 -11.27 -42.60
CA GLU A 56 -5.19 -11.78 -41.46
C GLU A 56 -4.77 -10.67 -40.48
N ASN A 57 -4.61 -9.42 -40.96
CA ASN A 57 -4.24 -8.28 -40.11
C ASN A 57 -5.28 -7.94 -39.03
N ILE A 58 -6.57 -8.19 -39.29
CA ILE A 58 -7.65 -7.92 -38.32
C ILE A 58 -7.62 -8.97 -37.20
N ILE A 59 -7.51 -10.26 -37.56
CA ILE A 59 -7.45 -11.37 -36.59
C ILE A 59 -6.17 -11.31 -35.74
N GLN A 60 -5.04 -10.89 -36.33
CA GLN A 60 -3.81 -10.63 -35.57
C GLN A 60 -3.96 -9.45 -34.61
N SER A 61 -4.55 -8.34 -35.03
CA SER A 61 -4.82 -7.19 -34.15
C SER A 61 -5.70 -7.60 -32.97
N ASP A 62 -6.80 -8.29 -33.24
CA ASP A 62 -7.76 -8.75 -32.22
C ASP A 62 -7.10 -9.67 -31.18
N PHE A 63 -6.20 -10.56 -31.61
CA PHE A 63 -5.46 -11.44 -30.68
C PHE A 63 -4.50 -10.67 -29.77
N TYR A 64 -3.74 -9.71 -30.31
CA TYR A 64 -2.82 -8.92 -29.51
C TYR A 64 -3.55 -7.96 -28.57
N ASP A 65 -4.69 -7.42 -29.00
CA ASP A 65 -5.54 -6.57 -28.16
C ASP A 65 -6.23 -7.39 -27.07
N TRP A 66 -6.64 -8.62 -27.39
CA TRP A 66 -7.13 -9.58 -26.38
C TRP A 66 -6.05 -9.99 -25.38
N LEU A 67 -4.81 -10.22 -25.81
CA LEU A 67 -3.67 -10.50 -24.93
C LEU A 67 -3.42 -9.37 -23.94
N ARG A 68 -3.57 -8.12 -24.38
CA ARG A 68 -3.43 -6.90 -23.58
C ARG A 68 -4.68 -6.55 -22.78
N SER A 69 -5.80 -7.24 -23.02
CA SER A 69 -7.07 -6.92 -22.37
C SER A 69 -7.03 -7.14 -20.87
N ILE A 70 -7.83 -6.33 -20.17
CA ILE A 70 -7.95 -6.32 -18.71
C ILE A 70 -8.93 -7.43 -18.23
N GLU A 71 -9.67 -8.06 -19.14
CA GLU A 71 -10.77 -8.97 -18.81
C GLU A 71 -10.36 -10.38 -18.36
N PHE A 72 -11.21 -10.90 -17.48
CA PHE A 72 -10.92 -11.87 -16.44
C PHE A 72 -11.36 -13.28 -16.84
N GLU A 73 -10.49 -14.23 -16.54
CA GLU A 73 -10.63 -15.69 -16.69
C GLU A 73 -10.42 -16.24 -18.10
N LEU A 74 -9.30 -16.95 -18.22
CA LEU A 74 -9.02 -17.77 -19.37
C LEU A 74 -9.94 -19.00 -19.33
N THR A 75 -10.86 -19.07 -20.28
CA THR A 75 -11.60 -20.31 -20.56
C THR A 75 -10.61 -21.42 -20.94
N GLU A 76 -10.98 -22.69 -20.79
CA GLU A 76 -10.14 -23.80 -21.24
C GLU A 76 -9.78 -23.69 -22.73
N GLN A 77 -10.73 -23.24 -23.56
CA GLN A 77 -10.47 -23.01 -24.99
C GLN A 77 -9.40 -21.92 -25.19
N SER A 78 -9.54 -20.80 -24.49
CA SER A 78 -8.57 -19.70 -24.54
C SER A 78 -7.18 -20.12 -24.01
N ARG A 79 -7.12 -21.02 -23.02
CA ARG A 79 -5.84 -21.57 -22.51
C ARG A 79 -5.13 -22.40 -23.57
N VAL A 80 -5.87 -23.27 -24.26
CA VAL A 80 -5.33 -24.09 -25.35
C VAL A 80 -4.83 -23.20 -26.48
N GLU A 81 -5.63 -22.22 -26.91
CA GLU A 81 -5.23 -21.30 -27.98
C GLU A 81 -3.95 -20.52 -27.64
N LEU A 82 -3.86 -19.98 -26.42
CA LEU A 82 -2.66 -19.27 -25.95
C LEU A 82 -1.42 -20.17 -25.88
N TRP A 83 -1.59 -21.42 -25.46
CA TRP A 83 -0.51 -22.39 -25.41
C TRP A 83 -0.01 -22.76 -26.82
N ASP A 84 -0.92 -22.96 -27.75
CA ASP A 84 -0.60 -23.28 -29.15
C ASP A 84 0.12 -22.09 -29.82
N ARG A 85 -0.28 -20.86 -29.51
CA ARG A 85 0.31 -19.60 -30.00
C ARG A 85 1.40 -19.03 -29.09
N ARG A 86 2.07 -19.86 -28.28
CA ARG A 86 3.08 -19.43 -27.28
C ARG A 86 4.21 -18.56 -27.83
N TYR A 87 4.68 -18.81 -29.05
CA TYR A 87 5.73 -17.99 -29.69
C TYR A 87 5.23 -16.62 -30.14
N GLU A 88 3.95 -16.49 -30.48
CA GLU A 88 3.32 -15.19 -30.75
C GLU A 88 3.12 -14.40 -29.46
N CYS A 89 2.83 -15.08 -28.34
CA CYS A 89 2.73 -14.43 -27.02
C CYS A 89 4.05 -13.74 -26.63
N MET A 90 5.21 -14.28 -27.05
CA MET A 90 6.51 -13.63 -26.82
C MET A 90 6.64 -12.26 -27.51
N ARG A 91 5.83 -11.98 -28.55
CA ARG A 91 5.77 -10.66 -29.20
C ARG A 91 5.04 -9.61 -28.36
N VAL A 92 4.31 -10.04 -27.33
CA VAL A 92 3.70 -9.19 -26.30
C VAL A 92 4.27 -9.60 -24.95
N PRO A 93 5.48 -9.13 -24.60
CA PRO A 93 6.21 -9.62 -23.43
C PRO A 93 5.45 -9.50 -22.10
N GLU A 94 4.54 -8.53 -21.97
CA GLU A 94 3.69 -8.29 -20.80
C GLU A 94 2.63 -9.38 -20.58
N SER A 95 2.47 -10.29 -21.55
CA SER A 95 1.57 -11.44 -21.48
C SER A 95 2.14 -12.62 -20.70
N LEU A 96 3.42 -12.59 -20.29
CA LEU A 96 4.09 -13.71 -19.60
C LEU A 96 3.27 -14.28 -18.44
N PRO A 97 2.76 -13.48 -17.48
CA PRO A 97 1.97 -14.04 -16.38
C PRO A 97 0.69 -14.73 -16.87
N ARG A 98 0.03 -14.17 -17.88
CA ARG A 98 -1.19 -14.73 -18.46
C ARG A 98 -0.92 -16.04 -19.19
N TRP A 99 0.14 -16.08 -20.01
CA TRP A 99 0.55 -17.29 -20.73
C TRP A 99 0.99 -18.42 -19.78
N LEU A 100 1.65 -18.11 -18.67
CA LEU A 100 2.02 -19.11 -17.65
C LEU A 100 0.81 -19.81 -17.01
N LYS A 101 -0.36 -19.17 -16.99
CA LYS A 101 -1.62 -19.81 -16.55
C LYS A 101 -2.17 -20.83 -17.54
N CYS A 102 -1.61 -20.90 -18.76
CA CYS A 102 -2.00 -21.86 -19.80
C CYS A 102 -1.15 -23.14 -19.76
N VAL A 103 -0.02 -23.13 -19.04
CA VAL A 103 0.88 -24.28 -18.93
C VAL A 103 0.19 -25.41 -18.18
N LYS A 104 0.20 -26.62 -18.75
CA LYS A 104 -0.27 -27.82 -18.05
C LYS A 104 0.83 -28.34 -17.13
N TRP A 105 0.90 -27.82 -15.91
CA TRP A 105 1.92 -28.17 -14.91
C TRP A 105 1.93 -29.65 -14.49
N SER A 106 0.87 -30.40 -14.78
CA SER A 106 0.81 -31.86 -14.60
C SER A 106 1.51 -32.64 -15.71
N ASN A 107 1.85 -32.01 -16.84
CA ASN A 107 2.52 -32.62 -17.98
C ASN A 107 4.00 -32.21 -18.02
N ARG A 108 4.90 -33.20 -17.93
CA ARG A 108 6.36 -32.97 -17.92
C ARG A 108 6.87 -32.27 -19.19
N ASP A 109 6.40 -32.66 -20.36
CA ASP A 109 6.90 -32.11 -21.63
C ASP A 109 6.47 -30.66 -21.82
N ASP A 110 5.24 -30.33 -21.42
CA ASP A 110 4.73 -28.96 -21.42
C ASP A 110 5.54 -28.07 -20.44
N VAL A 111 5.86 -28.58 -19.24
CA VAL A 111 6.71 -27.85 -18.27
C VAL A 111 8.11 -27.58 -18.81
N LEU A 112 8.74 -28.58 -19.44
CA LEU A 112 10.09 -28.40 -20.00
C LEU A 112 10.10 -27.42 -21.19
N GLU A 113 9.09 -27.47 -22.07
CA GLU A 113 8.91 -26.48 -23.13
C GLU A 113 8.69 -25.08 -22.53
N ALA A 114 7.89 -24.96 -21.46
CA ALA A 114 7.66 -23.69 -20.79
C ALA A 114 8.97 -23.10 -20.22
N TYR A 115 9.80 -23.92 -19.56
CA TYR A 115 11.11 -23.48 -19.06
C TYR A 115 12.02 -22.95 -20.17
N LYS A 116 12.05 -23.64 -21.32
CA LYS A 116 12.83 -23.21 -22.48
C LYS A 116 12.36 -21.85 -23.01
N ILE A 117 11.05 -21.63 -23.06
CA ILE A 117 10.45 -20.37 -23.51
C ILE A 117 10.73 -19.25 -22.51
N ILE A 118 10.60 -19.49 -21.21
CA ILE A 118 10.89 -18.50 -20.15
C ILE A 118 12.35 -18.04 -20.20
N GLU A 119 13.29 -18.95 -20.45
CA GLU A 119 14.72 -18.62 -20.56
C GLU A 119 15.00 -17.62 -21.70
N ASN A 120 14.22 -17.72 -22.78
CA ASN A 120 14.31 -16.89 -23.98
C ASN A 120 13.25 -15.77 -24.04
N TRP A 121 12.46 -15.57 -22.97
CA TRP A 121 11.38 -14.60 -22.98
C TRP A 121 11.93 -13.18 -23.12
N PRO A 122 11.38 -12.32 -24.01
CA PRO A 122 11.89 -10.98 -24.18
C PRO A 122 11.67 -10.15 -22.90
N THR A 123 12.74 -9.65 -22.29
CA THR A 123 12.65 -8.88 -21.02
C THR A 123 12.91 -7.39 -21.20
N LYS A 124 13.23 -6.92 -22.41
CA LYS A 124 13.59 -5.51 -22.63
C LYS A 124 12.40 -4.57 -22.45
N ASN A 125 11.24 -4.94 -22.98
CA ASN A 125 10.07 -4.06 -23.08
C ASN A 125 8.99 -4.29 -21.99
N ILE A 126 9.23 -5.16 -21.00
CA ILE A 126 8.31 -5.34 -19.87
C ILE A 126 8.60 -4.32 -18.76
N ASP A 127 7.60 -4.01 -17.92
CA ASP A 127 7.85 -3.44 -16.60
C ASP A 127 8.41 -4.53 -15.67
N PRO A 128 9.70 -4.49 -15.31
CA PRO A 128 10.33 -5.54 -14.53
C PRO A 128 9.76 -5.65 -13.11
N LEU A 129 9.33 -4.53 -12.50
CA LEU A 129 8.85 -4.54 -11.12
C LEU A 129 7.49 -5.23 -11.04
N MET A 130 6.55 -4.75 -11.85
CA MET A 130 5.17 -5.22 -11.82
C MET A 130 5.06 -6.67 -12.32
N THR A 131 5.82 -7.02 -13.36
CA THR A 131 5.88 -8.41 -13.84
C THR A 131 6.45 -9.33 -12.76
N ALA A 132 7.50 -8.92 -12.06
CA ALA A 132 8.07 -9.74 -10.99
C ALA A 132 7.10 -9.91 -9.82
N LEU A 133 6.44 -8.84 -9.36
CA LEU A 133 5.44 -8.94 -8.29
C LEU A 133 4.31 -9.90 -8.65
N GLU A 134 3.80 -9.85 -9.89
CA GLU A 134 2.74 -10.76 -10.36
C GLU A 134 3.20 -12.22 -10.34
N LEU A 135 4.42 -12.49 -10.79
CA LEU A 135 5.01 -13.85 -10.79
C LEU A 135 5.45 -14.34 -9.40
N LEU A 136 5.40 -13.49 -8.37
CA LEU A 136 5.65 -13.85 -6.98
C LEU A 136 4.35 -14.15 -6.19
N ASP A 137 3.20 -14.02 -6.85
CA ASP A 137 1.89 -14.41 -6.29
C ASP A 137 1.79 -15.93 -6.03
N VAL A 138 0.78 -16.34 -5.26
CA VAL A 138 0.44 -17.73 -4.95
C VAL A 138 0.04 -18.52 -6.20
N ASP A 139 -0.48 -17.84 -7.22
CA ASP A 139 -0.82 -18.41 -8.54
C ASP A 139 0.40 -19.00 -9.27
N TYR A 140 1.63 -18.63 -8.88
CA TYR A 140 2.88 -19.05 -9.53
C TYR A 140 3.84 -19.73 -8.53
N PRO A 141 3.57 -20.99 -8.14
CA PRO A 141 4.38 -21.72 -7.16
C PRO A 141 5.66 -22.32 -7.74
N ASP A 142 5.79 -22.40 -9.07
CA ASP A 142 6.92 -23.04 -9.75
C ASP A 142 8.26 -22.32 -9.45
N PRO A 143 9.28 -23.01 -8.92
CA PRO A 143 10.54 -22.37 -8.54
C PRO A 143 11.31 -21.70 -9.69
N PHE A 144 11.16 -22.18 -10.94
CA PHE A 144 11.85 -21.60 -12.10
C PHE A 144 11.17 -20.30 -12.57
N VAL A 145 9.84 -20.26 -12.54
CA VAL A 145 9.07 -19.03 -12.76
C VAL A 145 9.45 -17.98 -11.70
N ARG A 146 9.43 -18.35 -10.42
CA ARG A 146 9.78 -17.43 -9.32
C ARG A 146 11.23 -16.97 -9.38
N PHE A 147 12.17 -17.86 -9.73
CA PHE A 147 13.56 -17.49 -9.99
C PHE A 147 13.67 -16.44 -11.10
N SER A 148 12.88 -16.58 -12.17
CA SER A 148 12.87 -15.63 -13.28
C SER A 148 12.32 -14.26 -12.86
N ALA A 149 11.30 -14.23 -12.00
CA ALA A 149 10.80 -13.00 -11.37
C ALA A 149 11.88 -12.32 -10.51
N VAL A 150 12.57 -13.07 -9.66
CA VAL A 150 13.67 -12.56 -8.83
C VAL A 150 14.82 -12.03 -9.69
N ARG A 151 15.13 -12.68 -10.81
CA ARG A 151 16.15 -12.20 -11.76
C ARG A 151 15.77 -10.84 -12.35
N LEU A 152 14.49 -10.58 -12.63
CA LEU A 152 14.03 -9.26 -13.08
C LEU A 152 14.26 -8.20 -11.99
N LEU A 153 13.88 -8.48 -10.74
CA LEU A 153 14.12 -7.58 -9.61
C LEU A 153 15.61 -7.29 -9.45
N ASP A 154 16.44 -8.32 -9.45
CA ASP A 154 17.87 -8.18 -9.17
C ASP A 154 18.62 -7.39 -10.24
N THR A 155 18.29 -7.62 -11.52
CA THR A 155 19.05 -7.06 -12.64
C THR A 155 18.52 -5.72 -13.15
N ARG A 156 17.27 -5.36 -12.82
CA ARG A 156 16.59 -4.21 -13.42
C ARG A 156 15.97 -3.22 -12.44
N ILE A 157 15.93 -3.53 -11.15
CA ILE A 157 15.31 -2.68 -10.11
C ILE A 157 16.36 -2.22 -9.12
N ASP A 158 16.51 -0.91 -8.99
CA ASP A 158 17.31 -0.24 -7.95
C ASP A 158 16.55 -0.18 -6.62
N ASP A 159 17.24 0.25 -5.55
CA ASP A 159 16.64 0.29 -4.23
C ASP A 159 15.55 1.38 -4.11
N ASP A 160 15.65 2.48 -4.86
CA ASP A 160 14.66 3.57 -4.86
C ASP A 160 13.30 3.10 -5.39
N ARG A 161 13.29 2.23 -6.41
CA ARG A 161 12.07 1.59 -6.92
C ARG A 161 11.64 0.36 -6.10
N LEU A 162 12.56 -0.25 -5.36
CA LEU A 162 12.29 -1.42 -4.51
C LEU A 162 11.58 -1.03 -3.20
N LEU A 163 12.05 0.04 -2.55
CA LEU A 163 11.58 0.49 -1.24
C LEU A 163 10.05 0.71 -1.17
N PRO A 164 9.40 1.35 -2.17
CA PRO A 164 7.94 1.52 -2.16
C PRO A 164 7.15 0.21 -2.22
N VAL A 165 7.77 -0.92 -2.56
CA VAL A 165 7.11 -2.25 -2.63
C VAL A 165 7.74 -3.30 -1.72
N ILE A 166 8.67 -2.88 -0.84
CA ILE A 166 9.45 -3.82 -0.02
C ILE A 166 8.56 -4.67 0.88
N LEU A 167 7.44 -4.12 1.39
CA LEU A 167 6.47 -4.88 2.16
C LEU A 167 5.90 -6.05 1.35
N GLN A 168 5.41 -5.84 0.12
CA GLN A 168 4.88 -6.92 -0.72
C GLN A 168 5.95 -7.98 -1.01
N ILE A 169 7.20 -7.57 -1.23
CA ILE A 169 8.29 -8.52 -1.51
C ILE A 169 8.63 -9.35 -0.27
N VAL A 170 8.66 -8.75 0.92
CA VAL A 170 8.83 -9.46 2.20
C VAL A 170 7.67 -10.42 2.45
N GLN A 171 6.43 -10.03 2.12
CA GLN A 171 5.24 -10.88 2.27
C GLN A 171 5.19 -11.98 1.22
N ALA A 172 5.69 -11.76 0.01
CA ALA A 172 5.78 -12.76 -1.06
C ALA A 172 6.65 -13.96 -0.68
N VAL A 173 7.55 -13.82 0.31
CA VAL A 173 8.32 -14.95 0.86
C VAL A 173 7.38 -16.00 1.46
N LYS A 174 6.17 -15.65 1.92
CA LYS A 174 5.17 -16.61 2.42
C LYS A 174 4.70 -17.59 1.34
N ASN A 175 4.78 -17.20 0.07
CA ASN A 175 4.38 -18.01 -1.09
C ASN A 175 5.50 -18.95 -1.55
N GLU A 176 6.71 -18.85 -1.00
CA GLU A 176 7.81 -19.74 -1.39
C GLU A 176 7.61 -21.16 -0.82
N PRO A 177 7.75 -22.22 -1.62
CA PRO A 177 7.56 -23.59 -1.15
C PRO A 177 8.61 -24.03 -0.12
N TYR A 178 9.82 -23.44 -0.18
CA TYR A 178 10.95 -23.79 0.68
C TYR A 178 11.45 -22.56 1.44
N HIS A 179 12.12 -22.79 2.58
CA HIS A 179 12.76 -21.71 3.36
C HIS A 179 13.90 -21.04 2.59
N ASP A 180 14.72 -21.86 1.93
CA ASP A 180 15.77 -21.40 1.04
C ASP A 180 15.21 -21.26 -0.38
N SER A 181 15.14 -20.03 -0.87
CA SER A 181 14.59 -19.68 -2.17
C SER A 181 15.37 -18.53 -2.80
N ALA A 182 15.20 -18.34 -4.11
CA ALA A 182 15.79 -17.21 -4.81
C ALA A 182 15.35 -15.87 -4.19
N LEU A 183 14.07 -15.75 -3.83
CA LEU A 183 13.51 -14.55 -3.23
C LEU A 183 14.10 -14.27 -1.84
N ALA A 184 14.21 -15.31 -0.99
CA ALA A 184 14.81 -15.19 0.33
C ALA A 184 16.27 -14.72 0.26
N ARG A 185 17.07 -15.30 -0.65
CA ARG A 185 18.47 -14.89 -0.87
C ARG A 185 18.59 -13.49 -1.44
N PHE A 186 17.72 -13.12 -2.38
CA PHE A 186 17.66 -11.77 -2.95
C PHE A 186 17.39 -10.71 -1.86
N LEU A 187 16.34 -10.91 -1.06
CA LEU A 187 15.98 -10.01 0.03
C LEU A 187 17.11 -9.87 1.04
N LEU A 188 17.70 -10.99 1.47
CA LEU A 188 18.81 -10.96 2.42
C LEU A 188 20.02 -10.20 1.85
N ARG A 189 20.40 -10.46 0.60
CA ARG A 189 21.52 -9.77 -0.05
C ARG A 189 21.25 -8.27 -0.19
N ARG A 190 20.09 -7.86 -0.72
CA ARG A 190 19.75 -6.43 -0.88
C ARG A 190 19.71 -5.70 0.47
N SER A 191 19.13 -6.35 1.48
CA SER A 191 19.05 -5.83 2.85
C SER A 191 20.42 -5.63 3.51
N LEU A 192 21.40 -6.49 3.19
CA LEU A 192 22.77 -6.37 3.68
C LEU A 192 23.61 -5.34 2.89
N LEU A 193 23.26 -5.09 1.62
CA LEU A 193 23.95 -4.12 0.76
C LEU A 193 23.44 -2.69 0.92
N ASN A 194 22.19 -2.51 1.36
CA ASN A 194 21.58 -1.21 1.57
C ASN A 194 20.90 -1.15 2.94
N GLN A 195 21.40 -0.25 3.80
CA GLN A 195 20.95 -0.12 5.18
C GLN A 195 19.47 0.25 5.31
N GLN A 196 18.95 1.09 4.40
CA GLN A 196 17.55 1.50 4.41
C GLN A 196 16.64 0.34 4.03
N VAL A 197 17.02 -0.45 3.01
CA VAL A 197 16.32 -1.70 2.66
C VAL A 197 16.36 -2.67 3.84
N GLY A 198 17.54 -2.85 4.45
CA GLY A 198 17.72 -3.72 5.61
C GLY A 198 16.88 -3.31 6.83
N HIS A 199 16.73 -2.02 7.07
CA HIS A 199 15.88 -1.49 8.13
C HIS A 199 14.42 -1.89 7.95
N TYR A 200 13.83 -1.65 6.77
CA TYR A 200 12.44 -2.02 6.51
C TYR A 200 12.26 -3.55 6.43
N PHE A 201 13.21 -4.26 5.83
CA PHE A 201 13.24 -5.73 5.85
C PHE A 201 13.18 -6.29 7.28
N TYR A 202 13.98 -5.73 8.20
CA TYR A 202 13.99 -6.13 9.59
C TYR A 202 12.62 -5.94 10.24
N TRP A 203 12.04 -4.75 10.16
CA TRP A 203 10.79 -4.44 10.83
C TRP A 203 9.60 -5.22 10.25
N HIS A 204 9.50 -5.33 8.92
CA HIS A 204 8.46 -6.13 8.28
C HIS A 204 8.59 -7.61 8.63
N SER A 205 9.80 -8.16 8.67
CA SER A 205 10.02 -9.57 9.06
C SER A 205 9.75 -9.80 10.55
N ARG A 206 10.11 -8.83 11.42
CA ARG A 206 9.89 -8.91 12.88
C ARG A 206 8.40 -8.94 13.20
N ALA A 207 7.59 -8.15 12.50
CA ALA A 207 6.14 -8.11 12.68
C ALA A 207 5.48 -9.49 12.43
N GLU A 208 6.12 -10.39 11.66
CA GLU A 208 5.58 -11.73 11.35
C GLU A 208 5.98 -12.81 12.37
N LEU A 209 6.85 -12.51 13.35
CA LEU A 209 7.38 -13.52 14.27
C LEU A 209 6.35 -14.09 15.25
N LYS A 210 5.19 -13.44 15.42
CA LYS A 210 4.08 -13.96 16.20
C LYS A 210 3.15 -14.85 15.39
N ASN A 211 3.27 -14.88 14.06
CA ASN A 211 2.51 -15.79 13.23
C ASN A 211 3.11 -17.21 13.28
N PRO A 212 2.43 -18.20 13.89
CA PRO A 212 3.00 -19.54 14.08
C PRO A 212 3.32 -20.26 12.77
N GLN A 213 2.62 -19.93 11.68
CA GLN A 213 2.83 -20.53 10.36
C GLN A 213 4.16 -20.09 9.72
N TYR A 214 4.57 -18.85 9.95
CA TYR A 214 5.72 -18.25 9.26
C TYR A 214 6.89 -17.88 10.19
N LYS A 215 6.70 -17.98 11.52
CA LYS A 215 7.71 -17.63 12.53
C LYS A 215 9.08 -18.26 12.27
N VAL A 216 9.14 -19.55 11.93
CA VAL A 216 10.41 -20.24 11.66
C VAL A 216 11.14 -19.62 10.46
N ARG A 217 10.39 -19.34 9.39
CA ARG A 217 10.93 -18.78 8.15
C ARG A 217 11.50 -17.37 8.36
N TYR A 218 10.72 -16.48 8.95
CA TYR A 218 11.18 -15.12 9.26
C TYR A 218 12.25 -15.10 10.35
N GLY A 219 12.20 -16.03 11.31
CA GLY A 219 13.24 -16.21 12.32
C GLY A 219 14.61 -16.53 11.71
N LEU A 220 14.67 -17.49 10.79
CA LEU A 220 15.90 -17.85 10.07
C LEU A 220 16.44 -16.68 9.23
N LEU A 221 15.55 -15.97 8.54
CA LEU A 221 15.92 -14.79 7.73
C LEU A 221 16.48 -13.65 8.60
N LEU A 222 15.83 -13.34 9.71
CA LEU A 222 16.27 -12.32 10.65
C LEU A 222 17.58 -12.72 11.32
N GLU A 223 17.73 -13.99 11.72
CA GLU A 223 18.98 -14.50 12.27
C GLU A 223 20.14 -14.32 11.27
N ALA A 224 19.93 -14.69 10.00
CA ALA A 224 20.93 -14.49 8.96
C ALA A 224 21.27 -13.00 8.77
N TYR A 225 20.28 -12.12 8.73
CA TYR A 225 20.50 -10.68 8.58
C TYR A 225 21.26 -10.09 9.77
N LEU A 226 20.82 -10.37 11.00
CA LEU A 226 21.41 -9.81 12.23
C LEU A 226 22.85 -10.28 12.47
N ARG A 227 23.25 -11.43 11.92
CA ARG A 227 24.64 -11.91 11.95
C ARG A 227 25.58 -11.09 11.07
N TYR A 228 25.06 -10.41 10.04
CA TYR A 228 25.87 -9.76 9.00
C TYR A 228 25.53 -8.27 8.77
N CYS A 229 24.56 -7.69 9.48
CA CYS A 229 24.21 -6.26 9.33
C CYS A 229 25.19 -5.29 10.02
N GLY A 230 26.31 -5.81 10.53
CA GLY A 230 27.38 -5.01 11.14
C GLY A 230 26.97 -4.32 12.43
N GLU A 231 27.50 -3.11 12.66
CA GLU A 231 27.24 -2.31 13.87
C GLU A 231 25.77 -1.89 14.01
N TYR A 232 25.01 -1.91 12.91
CA TYR A 232 23.60 -1.55 12.92
C TYR A 232 22.74 -2.47 13.80
N VAL A 233 23.22 -3.66 14.14
CA VAL A 233 22.58 -4.53 15.13
C VAL A 233 22.38 -3.81 16.47
N GLU A 234 23.28 -2.89 16.83
CA GLU A 234 23.18 -2.10 18.05
C GLU A 234 22.04 -1.06 17.97
N ASP A 235 21.92 -0.38 16.83
CA ASP A 235 20.83 0.56 16.56
C ASP A 235 19.47 -0.14 16.59
N LEU A 236 19.35 -1.28 15.92
CA LEU A 236 18.14 -2.12 15.98
C LEU A 236 17.84 -2.55 17.41
N GLY A 237 18.87 -2.95 18.17
CA GLY A 237 18.73 -3.30 19.59
C GLY A 237 18.22 -2.12 20.43
N ARG A 238 18.69 -0.89 20.18
CA ARG A 238 18.17 0.32 20.84
C ARG A 238 16.71 0.55 20.48
N GLN A 239 16.36 0.52 19.18
CA GLN A 239 15.00 0.71 18.71
C GLN A 239 14.02 -0.30 19.34
N VAL A 240 14.40 -1.59 19.39
CA VAL A 240 13.57 -2.64 20.03
C VAL A 240 13.34 -2.33 21.50
N ARG A 241 14.39 -1.98 22.25
CA ARG A 241 14.23 -1.60 23.67
C ARG A 241 13.33 -0.37 23.82
N SER A 242 13.45 0.62 22.95
CA SER A 242 12.58 1.81 22.95
C SER A 242 11.12 1.41 22.74
N VAL A 243 10.83 0.61 21.72
CA VAL A 243 9.48 0.12 21.42
C VAL A 243 8.91 -0.71 22.57
N ASP A 244 9.68 -1.63 23.15
CA ASP A 244 9.24 -2.45 24.28
C ASP A 244 8.88 -1.59 25.50
N LYS A 245 9.64 -0.50 25.75
CA LYS A 245 9.30 0.47 26.79
C LYS A 245 8.02 1.24 26.47
N LEU A 246 7.80 1.63 25.22
CA LEU A 246 6.58 2.29 24.80
C LEU A 246 5.35 1.38 24.96
N ILE A 247 5.46 0.09 24.64
CA ILE A 247 4.41 -0.90 24.86
C ILE A 247 4.02 -0.92 26.36
N TYR A 248 5.01 -1.07 27.24
CA TYR A 248 4.75 -1.11 28.69
C TYR A 248 4.15 0.21 29.22
N ILE A 249 4.62 1.36 28.73
CA ILE A 249 4.03 2.66 29.09
C ILE A 249 2.57 2.72 28.65
N ALA A 250 2.27 2.33 27.41
CA ALA A 250 0.91 2.35 26.90
C ALA A 250 -0.01 1.42 27.70
N GLU A 251 0.46 0.22 28.08
CA GLU A 251 -0.28 -0.69 28.95
C GLU A 251 -0.58 -0.09 30.34
N ILE A 252 0.39 0.61 30.96
CA ILE A 252 0.14 1.36 32.20
C ILE A 252 -0.96 2.40 31.98
N ILE A 253 -0.84 3.22 30.93
CA ILE A 253 -1.80 4.29 30.65
C ILE A 253 -3.20 3.72 30.36
N GLN A 254 -3.30 2.61 29.65
CA GLN A 254 -4.56 1.95 29.33
C GLN A 254 -5.24 1.36 30.58
N ASN A 255 -4.45 0.83 31.51
CA ASN A 255 -4.95 0.27 32.77
C ASN A 255 -5.12 1.30 33.90
N SER A 256 -4.73 2.55 33.69
CA SER A 256 -4.86 3.62 34.68
C SER A 256 -6.31 4.07 34.84
N THR A 257 -6.70 4.36 36.07
CA THR A 257 -8.03 4.86 36.48
C THR A 257 -8.26 6.29 36.01
N HIS A 258 -9.54 6.72 36.03
CA HIS A 258 -9.89 8.10 35.72
C HIS A 258 -9.23 9.11 36.67
N ASP A 259 -9.09 8.77 37.96
CA ASP A 259 -8.50 9.65 38.97
C ASP A 259 -6.99 9.83 38.75
N GLU A 260 -6.26 8.75 38.43
CA GLU A 260 -4.84 8.81 38.07
C GLU A 260 -4.59 9.66 36.82
N LEU A 261 -5.53 9.61 35.87
CA LEU A 261 -5.48 10.37 34.63
C LEU A 261 -6.13 11.76 34.73
N TYR A 262 -6.45 12.24 35.94
CA TYR A 262 -6.94 13.61 36.11
C TYR A 262 -5.94 14.64 35.54
N ASN A 263 -4.64 14.45 35.80
CA ASN A 263 -3.56 15.21 35.17
C ASN A 263 -2.78 14.33 34.18
N GLN A 264 -3.39 14.02 33.03
CA GLN A 264 -2.81 13.16 31.98
C GLN A 264 -1.39 13.57 31.59
N LYS A 265 -1.11 14.87 31.45
CA LYS A 265 0.21 15.37 31.04
C LYS A 265 1.26 15.11 32.12
N GLY A 266 0.95 15.47 33.37
CA GLY A 266 1.85 15.23 34.50
C GLY A 266 2.09 13.75 34.76
N TYR A 267 1.04 12.93 34.64
CA TYR A 267 1.15 11.48 34.81
C TYR A 267 2.00 10.83 33.70
N LEU A 268 1.77 11.19 32.43
CA LEU A 268 2.59 10.70 31.33
C LEU A 268 4.07 11.11 31.51
N ALA A 269 4.33 12.37 31.87
CA ALA A 269 5.70 12.85 32.13
C ALA A 269 6.35 12.06 33.28
N HIS A 270 5.62 11.79 34.37
CA HIS A 270 6.09 10.97 35.48
C HIS A 270 6.44 9.53 35.03
N VAL A 271 5.61 8.90 34.21
CA VAL A 271 5.86 7.55 33.70
C VAL A 271 7.07 7.52 32.74
N LEU A 272 7.18 8.52 31.84
CA LEU A 272 8.29 8.64 30.88
C LEU A 272 9.65 8.93 31.55
N THR A 273 9.64 9.50 32.76
CA THR A 273 10.84 9.87 33.53
C THR A 273 11.27 8.82 34.56
N ARG A 274 10.58 7.67 34.61
CA ARG A 274 11.00 6.54 35.46
C ARG A 274 12.41 6.08 35.08
N GLU A 275 13.16 5.64 36.08
CA GLU A 275 14.52 5.13 35.90
C GLU A 275 14.55 4.02 34.83
N GLY A 276 15.49 4.12 33.89
CA GLY A 276 15.62 3.21 32.75
C GLY A 276 14.64 3.44 31.59
N TYR A 277 13.61 4.30 31.69
CA TYR A 277 12.73 4.61 30.56
C TYR A 277 13.33 5.71 29.70
N THR A 278 13.70 6.84 30.31
CA THR A 278 14.23 8.01 29.61
C THR A 278 15.47 7.69 28.77
N GLN A 279 16.40 6.89 29.32
CA GLN A 279 17.63 6.48 28.62
C GLN A 279 17.34 5.63 27.38
N ASN A 280 16.28 4.82 27.39
CA ASN A 280 15.89 3.99 26.26
C ASN A 280 15.00 4.73 25.25
N LEU A 281 14.48 5.91 25.59
CA LEU A 281 13.55 6.67 24.75
C LEU A 281 14.20 7.92 24.12
N GLN A 282 15.52 8.02 24.12
CA GLN A 282 16.26 9.17 23.58
C GLN A 282 17.52 8.71 22.84
N TYR A 283 18.01 9.52 21.89
CA TYR A 283 19.25 9.31 21.14
C TYR A 283 19.30 7.96 20.39
N PHE A 284 18.30 7.74 19.54
CA PHE A 284 18.21 6.56 18.69
C PHE A 284 17.60 6.90 17.32
N ARG A 285 17.93 6.10 16.30
CA ARG A 285 17.30 6.25 14.98
C ARG A 285 15.83 5.88 15.02
N SER A 286 14.99 6.66 14.34
CA SER A 286 13.55 6.40 14.25
C SER A 286 13.26 5.05 13.56
N PRO A 287 12.37 4.21 14.11
CA PRO A 287 11.86 3.03 13.42
C PRO A 287 11.06 3.36 12.16
N VAL A 288 10.44 4.54 12.08
CA VAL A 288 9.57 4.89 10.95
C VAL A 288 10.38 5.36 9.74
N ASP A 289 11.50 6.05 10.00
CA ASP A 289 12.42 6.56 8.99
C ASP A 289 13.86 6.44 9.47
N TYR A 290 14.61 5.56 8.80
CA TYR A 290 16.01 5.27 9.07
C TYR A 290 16.92 6.53 9.08
N ASN A 291 16.57 7.55 8.30
CA ASN A 291 17.37 8.77 8.14
C ASN A 291 17.17 9.77 9.29
N ILE A 292 16.19 9.53 10.17
CA ILE A 292 15.86 10.43 11.27
C ILE A 292 16.52 9.93 12.56
N GLU A 293 17.33 10.80 13.18
CA GLU A 293 17.84 10.59 14.53
C GLU A 293 16.98 11.32 15.56
N LEU A 294 16.41 10.58 16.50
CA LEU A 294 15.60 11.11 17.60
C LEU A 294 16.52 11.47 18.77
N GLY A 295 16.59 12.75 19.10
CA GLY A 295 17.40 13.28 20.20
C GLY A 295 16.71 13.16 21.57
N GLN A 296 16.66 14.27 22.31
CA GLN A 296 16.04 14.34 23.63
C GLN A 296 14.51 14.36 23.53
N LEU A 297 13.84 13.70 24.46
CA LEU A 297 12.38 13.70 24.54
C LEU A 297 11.91 15.04 25.13
N VAL A 298 11.01 15.73 24.43
CA VAL A 298 10.44 17.01 24.85
C VAL A 298 9.14 16.76 25.61
N LEU A 299 9.28 16.46 26.91
CA LEU A 299 8.19 16.03 27.79
C LEU A 299 6.99 16.98 27.78
N ASP A 300 7.23 18.29 27.70
CA ASP A 300 6.18 19.31 27.67
C ASP A 300 5.25 19.25 26.46
N HIS A 301 5.66 18.54 25.41
CA HIS A 301 4.88 18.34 24.20
C HIS A 301 4.39 16.90 24.05
N CYS A 302 4.76 16.00 24.96
CA CYS A 302 4.21 14.65 25.01
C CYS A 302 2.80 14.69 25.62
N ARG A 303 1.88 13.91 25.04
CA ARG A 303 0.48 13.84 25.52
C ARG A 303 -0.18 12.52 25.21
N ILE A 304 -1.18 12.17 26.02
CA ILE A 304 -2.10 11.07 25.74
C ILE A 304 -3.19 11.60 24.81
N MET A 305 -3.46 10.89 23.71
CA MET A 305 -4.52 11.27 22.78
C MET A 305 -5.88 10.77 23.28
N SER A 306 -6.94 11.53 23.03
CA SER A 306 -8.31 11.29 23.50
C SER A 306 -9.06 10.17 22.77
N SER A 307 -8.34 9.20 22.21
CA SER A 307 -8.94 8.03 21.51
C SER A 307 -9.12 6.85 22.47
N ALA A 308 -9.99 5.90 22.12
CA ALA A 308 -10.33 4.73 22.94
C ALA A 308 -9.11 3.91 23.39
N ARG A 309 -8.09 3.78 22.53
CA ARG A 309 -6.84 3.06 22.83
C ARG A 309 -5.77 3.91 23.51
N ARG A 310 -6.07 5.18 23.83
CA ARG A 310 -5.14 6.17 24.45
C ARG A 310 -3.74 6.20 23.79
N PRO A 311 -3.61 6.44 22.46
CA PRO A 311 -2.31 6.54 21.80
C PRO A 311 -1.41 7.61 22.44
N LEU A 312 -0.09 7.41 22.36
CA LEU A 312 0.89 8.35 22.90
C LEU A 312 1.41 9.25 21.78
N TRP A 313 1.24 10.56 21.93
CA TRP A 313 1.91 11.54 21.09
C TRP A 313 3.23 11.92 21.76
N LEU A 314 4.34 11.68 21.07
CA LEU A 314 5.69 11.85 21.59
C LEU A 314 6.47 12.79 20.68
N ARG A 315 7.26 13.69 21.28
CA ARG A 315 8.09 14.66 20.56
C ARG A 315 9.54 14.53 21.00
N TRP A 316 10.44 14.48 20.03
CA TRP A 316 11.89 14.51 20.23
C TRP A 316 12.50 15.75 19.58
N THR A 317 13.63 16.22 20.11
CA THR A 317 14.53 17.08 19.36
C THR A 317 15.11 16.31 18.18
N ASN A 318 15.45 17.00 17.10
CA ASN A 318 16.20 16.42 15.99
C ASN A 318 17.66 16.22 16.43
N GLY A 319 18.16 14.99 16.32
CA GLY A 319 19.54 14.63 16.71
C GLY A 319 20.62 15.13 15.74
N SER A 320 20.24 15.61 14.56
CA SER A 320 21.18 16.13 13.57
C SER A 320 21.83 17.45 14.00
N GLU A 321 23.13 17.61 13.75
CA GLU A 321 23.85 18.87 13.91
C GLU A 321 23.26 20.03 13.08
N TYR A 322 22.55 19.72 12.00
CA TYR A 322 21.90 20.70 11.12
C TYR A 322 20.41 20.90 11.44
N ALA A 323 19.93 20.45 12.61
CA ALA A 323 18.52 20.52 13.00
C ALA A 323 17.89 21.91 12.82
N GLU A 324 18.64 22.98 13.08
CA GLU A 324 18.19 24.37 12.95
C GLU A 324 17.87 24.79 11.50
N HIS A 325 18.48 24.15 10.51
CA HIS A 325 18.25 24.41 9.09
C HIS A 325 17.10 23.58 8.50
N TYR A 326 16.66 22.55 9.24
CA TYR A 326 15.55 21.68 8.86
C TYR A 326 14.44 21.80 9.90
N PHE A 327 13.91 20.67 10.37
CA PHE A 327 12.97 20.67 11.47
C PHE A 327 13.70 20.44 12.80
N PRO A 328 13.48 21.30 13.81
CA PRO A 328 14.15 21.17 15.11
C PRO A 328 13.61 20.02 15.95
N THR A 329 12.43 19.51 15.63
CA THR A 329 11.78 18.42 16.37
C THR A 329 11.11 17.42 15.42
N PHE A 330 10.93 16.20 15.90
CA PHE A 330 10.14 15.15 15.27
C PHE A 330 9.08 14.64 16.23
N ASP A 331 7.90 14.37 15.69
CA ASP A 331 6.75 13.92 16.44
C ASP A 331 6.33 12.56 15.88
N LEU A 332 6.15 11.58 16.76
CA LEU A 332 5.59 10.27 16.42
C LEU A 332 4.40 9.98 17.31
N ILE A 333 3.40 9.30 16.75
CA ILE A 333 2.31 8.70 17.51
C ILE A 333 2.61 7.22 17.69
N PHE A 334 2.67 6.78 18.93
CA PHE A 334 2.74 5.36 19.27
C PHE A 334 1.34 4.84 19.58
N LYS A 335 0.92 3.80 18.85
CA LYS A 335 -0.35 3.08 19.07
C LYS A 335 -0.05 1.69 19.61
N ASN A 336 -0.82 1.29 20.63
CA ASN A 336 -0.80 -0.06 21.19
C ASN A 336 -2.24 -0.58 21.31
N GLY A 337 -2.48 -1.79 20.81
CA GLY A 337 -3.80 -2.42 20.72
C GLY A 337 -4.52 -2.28 19.38
N ASP A 338 -3.87 -1.71 18.37
CA ASP A 338 -4.36 -1.58 16.99
C ASP A 338 -3.35 -2.21 16.01
N ASP A 339 -3.85 -2.94 15.00
CA ASP A 339 -3.01 -3.54 13.96
C ASP A 339 -2.73 -2.52 12.84
N LEU A 340 -1.53 -1.95 12.81
CA LEU A 340 -1.13 -0.94 11.82
C LEU A 340 -0.74 -1.51 10.46
N ARG A 341 -0.76 -2.83 10.26
CA ARG A 341 -0.42 -3.44 8.96
C ARG A 341 -1.38 -2.99 7.86
N GLN A 342 -2.62 -2.68 8.21
CA GLN A 342 -3.62 -2.13 7.28
C GLN A 342 -3.30 -0.69 6.88
N ASP A 343 -2.97 0.17 7.85
CA ASP A 343 -2.54 1.54 7.57
C ASP A 343 -1.29 1.55 6.69
N MET A 344 -0.32 0.67 6.97
CA MET A 344 0.87 0.50 6.14
C MET A 344 0.52 0.11 4.70
N LEU A 345 -0.36 -0.87 4.52
CA LEU A 345 -0.81 -1.29 3.19
C LEU A 345 -1.47 -0.13 2.42
N ALA A 346 -2.36 0.62 3.07
CA ALA A 346 -3.01 1.77 2.45
C ALA A 346 -2.02 2.87 2.07
N LEU A 347 -1.08 3.21 2.96
CA LEU A 347 -0.06 4.24 2.70
C LEU A 347 0.91 3.84 1.60
N GLN A 348 1.28 2.56 1.54
CA GLN A 348 2.12 2.03 0.49
C GLN A 348 1.40 2.01 -0.86
N PHE A 349 0.11 1.68 -0.86
CA PHE A 349 -0.73 1.81 -2.05
C PHE A 349 -0.77 3.27 -2.55
N ILE A 350 -0.88 4.24 -1.64
CA ILE A 350 -0.83 5.68 -1.96
C ILE A 350 0.53 6.05 -2.57
N GLN A 351 1.64 5.58 -2.00
CA GLN A 351 2.99 5.79 -2.56
C GLN A 351 3.11 5.25 -3.99
N MET A 352 2.57 4.06 -4.24
CA MET A 352 2.61 3.48 -5.57
C MET A 352 1.76 4.24 -6.58
N ILE A 353 0.54 4.60 -6.19
CA ILE A 353 -0.33 5.42 -7.04
C ILE A 353 0.36 6.73 -7.42
N ASP A 354 1.07 7.35 -6.47
CA ASP A 354 1.84 8.56 -6.75
C ASP A 354 2.89 8.34 -7.84
N ILE A 355 3.62 7.21 -7.78
CA ILE A 355 4.58 6.81 -8.82
C ILE A 355 3.88 6.57 -10.16
N ILE A 356 2.76 5.84 -10.16
CA ILE A 356 1.97 5.53 -11.36
C ILE A 356 1.47 6.82 -12.03
N TRP A 357 0.91 7.75 -11.26
CA TRP A 357 0.42 9.01 -11.81
C TRP A 357 1.55 9.89 -12.31
N LYS A 358 2.67 9.99 -11.58
CA LYS A 358 3.84 10.77 -12.02
C LYS A 358 4.46 10.22 -13.30
N ALA A 359 4.48 8.90 -13.47
CA ALA A 359 4.92 8.26 -14.72
C ALA A 359 4.04 8.64 -15.92
N ASP A 360 2.75 8.94 -15.71
CA ASP A 360 1.81 9.45 -16.74
C ASP A 360 1.76 10.99 -16.79
N GLY A 361 2.73 11.68 -16.17
CA GLY A 361 2.81 13.14 -16.13
C GLY A 361 1.67 13.80 -15.33
N LEU A 362 1.11 13.10 -14.35
CA LEU A 362 0.10 13.60 -13.44
C LEU A 362 0.66 13.64 -12.01
N ASP A 363 1.05 14.81 -11.53
CA ASP A 363 1.36 15.00 -10.12
C ASP A 363 0.08 15.45 -9.39
N LEU A 364 -0.47 14.62 -8.50
CA LEU A 364 -1.60 14.98 -7.64
C LEU A 364 -1.16 15.35 -6.22
N SER A 365 0.14 15.52 -5.98
CA SER A 365 0.71 16.03 -4.73
C SER A 365 0.26 15.25 -3.51
N LEU A 366 0.33 13.92 -3.59
CA LEU A 366 0.01 13.02 -2.48
C LEU A 366 1.00 13.19 -1.32
N LEU A 367 0.56 12.84 -0.11
CA LEU A 367 1.37 12.84 1.10
C LEU A 367 1.16 11.53 1.86
N PRO A 368 1.89 10.46 1.51
CA PRO A 368 1.92 9.23 2.29
C PRO A 368 2.91 9.40 3.45
N TYR A 369 2.38 9.66 4.66
CA TYR A 369 3.19 9.76 5.87
C TYR A 369 3.73 8.39 6.31
N GLY A 370 4.79 8.39 7.10
CA GLY A 370 5.39 7.17 7.62
C GLY A 370 4.46 6.44 8.59
N CYS A 371 4.32 5.13 8.42
CA CYS A 371 3.63 4.24 9.33
C CYS A 371 4.37 2.91 9.38
N LEU A 372 4.63 2.41 10.58
CA LEU A 372 5.32 1.15 10.77
C LEU A 372 4.69 0.35 11.91
N ALA A 373 4.20 -0.84 11.58
CA ALA A 373 3.88 -1.89 12.54
C ALA A 373 5.19 -2.42 13.12
N THR A 374 5.37 -2.23 14.41
CA THR A 374 6.55 -2.74 15.13
C THR A 374 6.30 -4.13 15.69
N ASP A 375 5.02 -4.49 15.89
CA ASP A 375 4.54 -5.77 16.39
C ASP A 375 3.10 -6.02 15.88
N ASN A 376 2.48 -7.19 16.15
CA ASN A 376 1.14 -7.56 15.67
C ASN A 376 0.03 -6.53 15.96
N CYS A 377 0.12 -5.81 17.08
CA CYS A 377 -0.90 -4.83 17.50
C CYS A 377 -0.25 -3.55 18.07
N SER A 378 0.97 -3.24 17.64
CA SER A 378 1.60 -1.97 18.02
C SER A 378 2.42 -1.40 16.88
N GLY A 379 2.57 -0.09 16.89
CA GLY A 379 3.41 0.57 15.91
C GLY A 379 3.46 2.09 16.07
N LEU A 380 4.18 2.69 15.14
CA LEU A 380 4.51 4.11 15.13
C LEU A 380 3.97 4.75 13.86
N ILE A 381 3.46 5.97 14.01
CA ILE A 381 2.93 6.80 12.93
C ILE A 381 3.66 8.13 12.96
N GLU A 382 4.16 8.56 11.82
CA GLU A 382 4.74 9.89 11.62
C GLU A 382 3.66 10.96 11.80
N VAL A 383 3.98 12.01 12.55
CA VAL A 383 3.14 13.20 12.60
C VAL A 383 3.55 14.18 11.50
N VAL A 384 2.63 14.42 10.58
CA VAL A 384 2.76 15.49 9.58
C VAL A 384 2.74 16.85 10.26
N LYS A 385 3.83 17.60 10.10
CA LYS A 385 4.03 18.91 10.73
C LYS A 385 3.08 19.95 10.16
N ASN A 386 2.74 20.94 10.99
CA ASN A 386 1.91 22.10 10.61
C ASN A 386 0.58 21.70 9.96
N ALA A 387 0.00 20.58 10.40
CA ALA A 387 -1.25 20.07 9.89
C ALA A 387 -2.34 20.06 10.97
N LYS A 388 -3.58 20.26 10.54
CA LYS A 388 -4.77 20.20 11.40
C LYS A 388 -5.85 19.39 10.71
N THR A 389 -6.67 18.70 11.50
CA THR A 389 -7.89 18.06 11.00
C THR A 389 -8.88 19.12 10.52
N ILE A 390 -9.71 18.80 9.53
CA ILE A 390 -10.76 19.70 9.05
C ILE A 390 -11.69 20.11 10.20
N MET A 391 -12.05 19.18 11.08
CA MET A 391 -12.85 19.45 12.28
C MET A 391 -12.19 20.50 13.20
N ASN A 392 -10.88 20.39 13.44
CA ASN A 392 -10.17 21.36 14.26
C ASN A 392 -10.14 22.75 13.60
N ILE A 393 -10.04 22.82 12.26
CA ILE A 393 -10.10 24.08 11.53
C ILE A 393 -11.49 24.72 11.63
N GLN A 394 -12.55 23.93 11.51
CA GLN A 394 -13.94 24.41 11.66
C GLN A 394 -14.21 24.94 13.07
N LYS A 395 -13.71 24.27 14.11
CA LYS A 395 -13.83 24.70 15.52
C LYS A 395 -13.12 26.03 15.82
N LEU A 396 -12.07 26.39 15.08
CA LEU A 396 -11.36 27.68 15.26
C LEU A 396 -12.23 28.91 14.90
N GLY A 397 -13.38 28.71 14.24
CA GLY A 397 -14.34 29.78 13.91
C GLY A 397 -15.12 30.38 15.10
N GLY A 398 -14.90 29.91 16.33
CA GLY A 398 -15.50 30.42 17.58
C GLY A 398 -16.84 29.77 17.98
N LEU A 399 -17.48 30.26 19.04
CA LEU A 399 -18.77 29.76 19.57
C LEU A 399 -19.91 29.77 18.53
N LYS A 400 -19.86 30.66 17.52
CA LYS A 400 -20.77 30.63 16.36
C LYS A 400 -20.48 29.46 15.41
N GLY A 401 -19.22 29.01 15.30
CA GLY A 401 -18.79 27.85 14.52
C GLY A 401 -19.23 26.50 15.10
N GLN A 402 -19.56 26.44 16.40
CA GLN A 402 -20.14 25.24 17.02
C GLN A 402 -21.61 24.98 16.62
N PHE A 403 -22.33 26.02 16.17
CA PHE A 403 -23.74 25.93 15.80
C PHE A 403 -24.02 26.30 14.33
N GLN A 404 -23.07 26.94 13.65
CA GLN A 404 -23.09 27.23 12.21
C GLN A 404 -21.75 26.80 11.61
N PHE A 405 -21.71 25.65 10.95
CA PHE A 405 -20.56 25.20 10.15
C PHE A 405 -20.37 26.17 8.98
N ASP A 406 -19.55 27.20 9.18
CA ASP A 406 -19.14 28.12 8.14
C ASP A 406 -18.17 27.40 7.19
N ALA A 407 -18.69 26.94 6.07
CA ALA A 407 -17.91 26.23 5.05
C ALA A 407 -16.77 27.08 4.45
N SER A 408 -16.71 28.40 4.70
CA SER A 408 -15.56 29.23 4.35
C SER A 408 -14.38 29.12 5.33
N ALA A 409 -14.55 28.46 6.49
CA ALA A 409 -13.53 28.37 7.54
C ALA A 409 -12.22 27.77 7.03
N LEU A 410 -12.30 26.69 6.23
CA LEU A 410 -11.14 26.05 5.63
C LEU A 410 -10.39 26.99 4.68
N TYR A 411 -11.12 27.65 3.78
CA TYR A 411 -10.53 28.66 2.87
C TYR A 411 -9.84 29.79 3.64
N ARG A 412 -10.51 30.34 4.67
CA ARG A 412 -9.94 31.41 5.49
C ARG A 412 -8.69 30.97 6.24
N TRP A 413 -8.63 29.72 6.71
CA TRP A 413 -7.45 29.16 7.34
C TRP A 413 -6.28 29.02 6.34
N ILE A 414 -6.52 28.50 5.14
CA ILE A 414 -5.51 28.41 4.07
C ILE A 414 -5.01 29.81 3.69
N ALA A 415 -5.93 30.76 3.49
CA ALA A 415 -5.60 32.15 3.15
C ALA A 415 -4.79 32.85 4.24
N LYS A 416 -5.10 32.61 5.52
CA LYS A 416 -4.35 33.16 6.64
C LYS A 416 -2.89 32.66 6.67
N ASN A 417 -2.65 31.40 6.35
CA ASN A 417 -1.31 30.81 6.36
C ASN A 417 -0.50 31.10 5.08
N ASN A 418 -1.16 31.55 4.01
CA ASN A 418 -0.55 31.82 2.72
C ASN A 418 -0.82 33.28 2.28
N PRO A 419 -0.28 34.28 2.98
CA PRO A 419 -0.55 35.68 2.68
C PRO A 419 0.05 36.10 1.33
N GLY A 420 -0.75 36.80 0.53
CA GLY A 420 -0.39 37.26 -0.81
C GLY A 420 -1.01 36.40 -1.91
N ALA A 421 -1.33 37.04 -3.05
CA ALA A 421 -2.09 36.41 -4.14
C ALA A 421 -1.40 35.16 -4.71
N ASP A 422 -0.09 35.20 -4.93
CA ASP A 422 0.66 34.08 -5.52
C ASP A 422 0.78 32.89 -4.57
N LYS A 423 1.02 33.15 -3.28
CA LYS A 423 1.09 32.10 -2.25
C LYS A 423 -0.26 31.43 -2.07
N LEU A 424 -1.34 32.22 -1.97
CA LEU A 424 -2.69 31.70 -1.88
C LEU A 424 -3.07 30.88 -3.11
N LYS A 425 -2.78 31.37 -4.32
CA LYS A 425 -3.01 30.64 -5.56
C LYS A 425 -2.28 29.29 -5.57
N SER A 426 -1.01 29.26 -5.15
CA SER A 426 -0.22 28.03 -5.05
C SER A 426 -0.78 27.06 -4.02
N ALA A 427 -1.27 27.56 -2.88
CA ALA A 427 -1.88 26.75 -1.84
C ALA A 427 -3.22 26.14 -2.27
N ILE A 428 -4.06 26.90 -2.99
CA ILE A 428 -5.33 26.40 -3.55
C ILE A 428 -5.08 25.36 -4.64
N ASP A 429 -4.07 25.58 -5.48
CA ASP A 429 -3.66 24.63 -6.51
C ASP A 429 -3.13 23.32 -5.90
N LEU A 430 -2.29 23.41 -4.85
CA LEU A 430 -1.84 22.27 -4.07
C LEU A 430 -3.01 21.53 -3.39
N PHE A 431 -3.96 22.26 -2.81
CA PHE A 431 -5.19 21.70 -2.24
C PHE A 431 -6.02 20.98 -3.29
N THR A 432 -6.22 21.60 -4.46
CA THR A 432 -7.05 21.06 -5.54
C THR A 432 -6.47 19.75 -6.07
N ARG A 433 -5.15 19.70 -6.31
CA ARG A 433 -4.45 18.48 -6.73
C ARG A 433 -4.53 17.36 -5.71
N SER A 434 -4.15 17.65 -4.46
CA SER A 434 -4.17 16.65 -3.39
C SER A 434 -5.57 16.14 -3.06
N CYS A 435 -6.57 17.02 -3.04
CA CYS A 435 -7.98 16.65 -2.93
C CYS A 435 -8.42 15.74 -4.09
N ALA A 436 -8.02 16.03 -5.33
CA ALA A 436 -8.37 15.18 -6.48
C ALA A 436 -7.75 13.78 -6.36
N GLY A 437 -6.48 13.70 -5.94
CA GLY A 437 -5.81 12.43 -5.68
C GLY A 437 -6.50 11.60 -4.61
N TYR A 438 -6.75 12.19 -3.43
CA TYR A 438 -7.39 11.47 -2.32
C TYR A 438 -8.85 11.10 -2.61
N CYS A 439 -9.58 11.88 -3.40
CA CYS A 439 -10.90 11.49 -3.92
C CYS A 439 -10.82 10.17 -4.71
N VAL A 440 -9.91 10.06 -5.68
CA VAL A 440 -9.74 8.83 -6.46
C VAL A 440 -9.28 7.67 -5.57
N ILE A 441 -8.29 7.89 -4.70
CA ILE A 441 -7.74 6.86 -3.81
C ILE A 441 -8.81 6.31 -2.87
N THR A 442 -9.57 7.17 -2.19
CA THR A 442 -10.59 6.71 -1.24
C THR A 442 -11.71 5.93 -1.90
N TYR A 443 -12.09 6.30 -3.13
CA TYR A 443 -13.01 5.53 -3.94
C TYR A 443 -12.44 4.14 -4.28
N VAL A 444 -11.24 4.08 -4.87
CA VAL A 444 -10.56 2.84 -5.28
C VAL A 444 -10.27 1.91 -4.11
N LEU A 445 -9.77 2.44 -2.99
CA LEU A 445 -9.50 1.66 -1.78
C LEU A 445 -10.76 1.32 -1.00
N GLY A 446 -11.87 2.03 -1.19
CA GLY A 446 -13.06 1.87 -0.36
C GLY A 446 -12.79 2.15 1.11
N VAL A 447 -12.12 3.27 1.40
CA VAL A 447 -11.78 3.65 2.77
C VAL A 447 -13.05 4.03 3.52
N ALA A 448 -13.36 3.31 4.59
CA ALA A 448 -14.53 3.56 5.42
C ALA A 448 -14.31 4.69 6.44
N ASP A 449 -15.38 5.09 7.13
CA ASP A 449 -15.42 6.04 8.25
C ASP A 449 -14.73 7.37 7.95
N ARG A 450 -14.98 7.91 6.75
CA ARG A 450 -14.43 9.22 6.34
C ARG A 450 -15.26 10.35 6.94
N HIS A 451 -14.68 11.05 7.91
CA HIS A 451 -15.25 12.24 8.53
C HIS A 451 -14.18 13.34 8.70
N PRO A 452 -14.57 14.59 9.02
CA PRO A 452 -13.63 15.72 9.11
C PRO A 452 -12.49 15.60 10.13
N ASP A 453 -12.51 14.64 11.05
CA ASP A 453 -11.36 14.36 11.94
C ASP A 453 -10.31 13.45 11.29
N ASN A 454 -10.70 12.64 10.29
CA ASN A 454 -9.80 11.72 9.57
C ASN A 454 -9.24 12.33 8.27
N ILE A 455 -9.48 13.62 8.05
CA ILE A 455 -8.96 14.39 6.93
C ILE A 455 -8.19 15.57 7.50
N MET A 456 -6.96 15.74 7.04
CA MET A 456 -6.06 16.79 7.49
C MET A 456 -5.60 17.66 6.33
N VAL A 457 -5.26 18.91 6.66
CA VAL A 457 -4.64 19.86 5.72
C VAL A 457 -3.46 20.51 6.42
N ASN A 458 -2.32 20.58 5.73
CA ASN A 458 -1.15 21.31 6.22
C ASN A 458 -1.21 22.80 5.87
N GLU A 459 -0.40 23.63 6.53
CA GLU A 459 -0.40 25.09 6.33
C GLU A 459 -0.09 25.52 4.89
N ARG A 460 0.53 24.66 4.07
CA ARG A 460 0.79 24.90 2.64
C ARG A 460 -0.46 24.68 1.76
N GLY A 461 -1.54 24.10 2.32
CA GLY A 461 -2.76 23.76 1.61
C GLY A 461 -2.82 22.32 1.10
N GLN A 462 -1.86 21.45 1.42
CA GLN A 462 -1.89 20.05 0.99
C GLN A 462 -2.86 19.25 1.85
N LEU A 463 -3.84 18.59 1.22
CA LEU A 463 -4.81 17.71 1.85
C LEU A 463 -4.29 16.27 1.90
N PHE A 464 -4.54 15.58 3.00
CA PHE A 464 -4.27 14.15 3.13
C PHE A 464 -5.24 13.46 4.09
N HIS A 465 -5.44 12.16 3.89
CA HIS A 465 -6.29 11.33 4.75
C HIS A 465 -5.42 10.61 5.77
N ILE A 466 -5.96 10.40 6.97
CA ILE A 466 -5.33 9.61 8.04
C ILE A 466 -6.27 8.49 8.50
N ASP A 467 -5.75 7.52 9.25
CA ASP A 467 -6.54 6.42 9.84
C ASP A 467 -7.22 5.56 8.77
N PHE A 468 -6.48 4.61 8.20
CA PHE A 468 -6.95 3.72 7.13
C PHE A 468 -7.35 2.33 7.65
N GLY A 469 -7.64 2.19 8.94
CA GLY A 469 -7.90 0.89 9.59
C GLY A 469 -9.12 0.10 9.10
N HIS A 470 -9.83 0.56 8.06
CA HIS A 470 -10.89 -0.19 7.37
C HIS A 470 -10.89 0.16 5.88
N ILE A 471 -10.40 -0.77 5.05
CA ILE A 471 -10.30 -0.64 3.58
C ILE A 471 -11.12 -1.74 2.87
N LEU A 472 -11.17 -1.65 1.53
CA LEU A 472 -11.87 -2.56 0.60
C LEU A 472 -13.38 -2.64 0.81
N GLY A 473 -13.98 -1.54 1.26
CA GLY A 473 -15.44 -1.44 1.39
C GLY A 473 -16.04 -2.24 2.54
N ASN A 474 -15.22 -2.60 3.55
CA ASN A 474 -15.65 -3.17 4.82
C ASN A 474 -16.37 -2.14 5.71
N PHE A 475 -17.47 -1.60 5.19
CA PHE A 475 -18.27 -0.56 5.84
C PHE A 475 -19.05 -1.13 7.03
N LYS A 476 -19.01 -0.42 8.17
CA LYS A 476 -19.74 -0.82 9.37
C LYS A 476 -21.25 -0.82 9.13
N MET A 477 -21.92 -1.93 9.47
CA MET A 477 -23.38 -2.06 9.43
C MET A 477 -23.98 -1.70 10.81
N LYS A 478 -25.09 -0.96 10.84
CA LYS A 478 -25.86 -0.74 12.08
C LYS A 478 -27.33 -1.08 11.82
N TYR A 479 -27.88 -2.03 12.60
CA TYR A 479 -29.25 -2.53 12.43
C TYR A 479 -29.60 -3.00 11.01
N GLY A 480 -28.67 -3.66 10.32
CA GLY A 480 -28.88 -4.16 8.95
C GLY A 480 -28.80 -3.10 7.85
N ILE A 481 -28.58 -1.83 8.19
CA ILE A 481 -28.40 -0.72 7.23
C ILE A 481 -26.92 -0.32 7.22
N ARG A 482 -26.36 -0.11 6.01
CA ARG A 482 -25.01 0.46 5.85
C ARG A 482 -24.97 1.84 6.50
N ARG A 483 -24.09 2.01 7.49
CA ARG A 483 -23.93 3.28 8.20
C ARG A 483 -23.39 4.36 7.26
N GLU A 484 -22.54 3.95 6.31
CA GLU A 484 -21.94 4.83 5.31
C GLU A 484 -22.69 4.76 3.99
N ARG A 485 -23.15 5.92 3.52
CA ARG A 485 -23.96 6.06 2.30
C ARG A 485 -23.12 6.40 1.06
N THR A 486 -21.88 6.84 1.22
CA THR A 486 -21.02 7.31 0.12
C THR A 486 -19.58 6.86 0.29
N GLN A 487 -19.01 6.29 -0.78
CA GLN A 487 -17.63 5.78 -0.84
C GLN A 487 -16.55 6.89 -0.90
N LEU A 488 -16.99 8.14 -1.05
CA LEU A 488 -16.14 9.32 -1.23
C LEU A 488 -16.75 10.48 -0.43
N VAL A 489 -15.91 11.34 0.15
CA VAL A 489 -16.34 12.50 0.95
C VAL A 489 -15.83 13.79 0.32
N LEU A 490 -16.68 14.42 -0.48
CA LEU A 490 -16.45 15.74 -1.06
C LEU A 490 -17.40 16.76 -0.41
N ILE A 491 -16.88 17.53 0.54
CA ILE A 491 -17.68 18.44 1.40
C ILE A 491 -17.70 19.87 0.84
N ASP A 492 -18.68 20.67 1.24
CA ASP A 492 -18.83 22.09 0.80
C ASP A 492 -17.56 22.92 1.06
N ASP A 493 -16.89 22.69 2.20
CA ASP A 493 -15.63 23.36 2.53
C ASP A 493 -14.54 23.13 1.47
N PHE A 494 -14.45 21.91 0.91
CA PHE A 494 -13.44 21.58 -0.10
C PHE A 494 -13.76 22.28 -1.42
N VAL A 495 -15.04 22.24 -1.82
CA VAL A 495 -15.51 22.92 -3.03
C VAL A 495 -15.27 24.42 -2.94
N ARG A 496 -15.51 25.04 -1.79
CA ARG A 496 -15.20 26.46 -1.56
C ARG A 496 -13.73 26.78 -1.72
N VAL A 497 -12.82 25.92 -1.25
CA VAL A 497 -11.38 26.12 -1.49
C VAL A 497 -11.06 26.01 -2.98
N ILE A 498 -11.58 24.97 -3.66
CA ILE A 498 -11.34 24.70 -5.08
C ILE A 498 -11.78 25.87 -5.96
N ILE A 499 -12.96 26.45 -5.69
CA ILE A 499 -13.47 27.61 -6.45
C ILE A 499 -12.87 28.94 -5.97
N ASN A 500 -11.83 28.92 -5.11
CA ASN A 500 -11.20 30.11 -4.52
C ASN A 500 -12.20 31.02 -3.79
N ASN A 501 -13.19 30.42 -3.14
CA ASN A 501 -14.33 31.07 -2.50
C ASN A 501 -15.08 32.05 -3.43
N ASN A 502 -14.91 31.90 -4.74
CA ASN A 502 -15.53 32.73 -5.76
C ASN A 502 -16.98 32.27 -5.97
N SER A 503 -17.93 33.06 -5.47
CA SER A 503 -19.36 32.75 -5.52
C SER A 503 -20.08 33.44 -6.68
N THR A 504 -19.38 33.76 -7.78
CA THR A 504 -19.99 34.43 -8.94
C THR A 504 -21.05 33.59 -9.65
N GLU A 505 -20.97 32.26 -9.54
CA GLU A 505 -21.97 31.35 -10.10
C GLU A 505 -22.93 30.85 -9.01
N LYS A 506 -24.23 30.73 -9.35
CA LYS A 506 -25.26 30.21 -8.42
C LYS A 506 -25.01 28.74 -8.02
N ASN A 507 -24.24 27.99 -8.82
CA ASN A 507 -23.95 26.58 -8.58
C ASN A 507 -22.42 26.34 -8.65
N PRO A 508 -21.75 26.00 -7.52
CA PRO A 508 -20.31 25.79 -7.47
C PRO A 508 -19.76 24.78 -8.50
N ILE A 509 -20.55 23.78 -8.87
CA ILE A 509 -20.11 22.72 -9.80
C ILE A 509 -20.00 23.19 -11.25
N GLU A 510 -20.64 24.30 -11.60
CA GLU A 510 -20.60 24.87 -12.95
C GLU A 510 -19.34 25.72 -13.19
N THR A 511 -18.65 26.10 -12.11
CA THR A 511 -17.46 26.93 -12.18
C THR A 511 -16.34 26.26 -12.97
N ARG A 512 -15.53 27.07 -13.65
CA ARG A 512 -14.36 26.58 -14.41
C ARG A 512 -13.39 25.83 -13.50
N GLU A 513 -13.19 26.32 -12.28
CA GLU A 513 -12.30 25.75 -11.28
C GLU A 513 -12.76 24.36 -10.86
N PHE A 514 -14.05 24.16 -10.57
CA PHE A 514 -14.60 22.84 -10.26
C PHE A 514 -14.55 21.90 -11.47
N LYS A 515 -14.83 22.40 -12.67
CA LYS A 515 -14.70 21.61 -13.92
C LYS A 515 -13.25 21.12 -14.12
N ASN A 516 -12.25 21.93 -13.78
CA ASN A 516 -10.85 21.53 -13.82
C ASN A 516 -10.50 20.48 -12.75
N PHE A 517 -10.98 20.66 -11.51
CA PHE A 517 -10.84 19.66 -10.45
C PHE A 517 -11.43 18.30 -10.87
N LYS A 518 -12.64 18.30 -11.44
CA LYS A 518 -13.29 17.10 -11.97
C LYS A 518 -12.43 16.40 -13.03
N LYS A 519 -11.85 17.16 -13.96
CA LYS A 519 -10.94 16.61 -14.99
C LYS A 519 -9.72 15.94 -14.37
N LEU A 520 -9.15 16.49 -13.29
CA LEU A 520 -8.03 15.85 -12.58
C LEU A 520 -8.45 14.51 -11.96
N CYS A 521 -9.61 14.45 -11.28
CA CYS A 521 -10.14 13.21 -10.72
C CYS A 521 -10.34 12.15 -11.80
N ILE A 522 -10.97 12.50 -12.93
CA ILE A 522 -11.24 11.57 -14.02
C ILE A 522 -9.94 11.10 -14.68
N LYS A 523 -8.96 11.99 -14.90
CA LYS A 523 -7.64 11.60 -15.41
C LYS A 523 -6.95 10.62 -14.46
N GLY A 524 -6.94 10.93 -13.15
CA GLY A 524 -6.36 10.06 -12.13
C GLY A 524 -6.99 8.67 -12.10
N TYR A 525 -8.33 8.59 -12.06
CA TYR A 525 -9.06 7.32 -12.08
C TYR A 525 -8.77 6.50 -13.34
N ARG A 526 -8.77 7.15 -14.52
CA ARG A 526 -8.49 6.50 -15.81
C ARG A 526 -7.11 5.84 -15.83
N ILE A 527 -6.07 6.54 -15.36
CA ILE A 527 -4.71 6.00 -15.29
C ILE A 527 -4.70 4.75 -14.41
N LEU A 528 -5.31 4.80 -13.22
CA LEU A 528 -5.34 3.64 -12.32
C LEU A 528 -6.10 2.46 -12.91
N ARG A 529 -7.20 2.72 -13.63
CA ARG A 529 -7.97 1.66 -14.29
C ARG A 529 -7.12 0.91 -15.33
N ARG A 530 -6.28 1.61 -16.10
CA ARG A 530 -5.34 0.97 -17.04
C ARG A 530 -4.32 0.10 -16.32
N GLN A 531 -3.98 0.42 -15.08
CA GLN A 531 -3.06 -0.34 -14.23
C GLN A 531 -3.77 -1.33 -13.29
N TYR A 532 -5.04 -1.65 -13.54
CA TYR A 532 -5.85 -2.51 -12.67
C TYR A 532 -5.17 -3.85 -12.32
N ARG A 533 -4.56 -4.53 -13.30
CA ARG A 533 -3.86 -5.81 -13.07
C ARG A 533 -2.75 -5.67 -12.03
N GLN A 534 -1.98 -4.59 -12.12
CA GLN A 534 -0.89 -4.28 -11.21
C GLN A 534 -1.43 -3.98 -9.81
N ILE A 535 -2.47 -3.15 -9.72
CA ILE A 535 -3.13 -2.83 -8.45
C ILE A 535 -3.61 -4.10 -7.74
N VAL A 536 -4.32 -4.99 -8.46
CA VAL A 536 -4.81 -6.26 -7.90
C VAL A 536 -3.67 -7.14 -7.38
N CYS A 537 -2.57 -7.24 -8.13
CA CYS A 537 -1.41 -8.04 -7.73
C CYS A 537 -0.86 -7.62 -6.35
N LEU A 538 -0.83 -6.34 -6.04
CA LEU A 538 -0.30 -5.85 -4.76
C LEU A 538 -1.14 -6.28 -3.57
N PHE A 539 -2.46 -6.24 -3.73
CA PHE A 539 -3.37 -6.73 -2.70
C PHE A 539 -3.28 -8.26 -2.59
N LYS A 540 -3.19 -8.99 -3.71
CA LYS A 540 -3.01 -10.44 -3.68
C LYS A 540 -1.78 -10.88 -2.88
N LEU A 541 -0.65 -10.19 -3.06
CA LEU A 541 0.57 -10.47 -2.29
C LEU A 541 0.41 -10.24 -0.77
N MET A 542 -0.63 -9.51 -0.36
CA MET A 542 -0.93 -9.21 1.03
C MET A 542 -2.02 -10.11 1.63
N MET A 543 -2.69 -10.97 0.84
CA MET A 543 -3.77 -11.83 1.33
C MET A 543 -3.31 -12.82 2.42
N ASN A 544 -2.05 -13.26 2.38
CA ASN A 544 -1.47 -14.17 3.38
C ASN A 544 -0.92 -13.44 4.63
N CYS A 545 -1.33 -12.18 4.84
CA CYS A 545 -0.91 -11.37 6.00
C CYS A 545 -1.85 -11.46 7.19
N ASP A 546 -2.91 -12.28 7.12
CA ASP A 546 -3.96 -12.36 8.15
C ASP A 546 -4.56 -10.98 8.46
N LEU A 547 -4.76 -10.15 7.43
CA LEU A 547 -5.47 -8.88 7.55
C LEU A 547 -6.97 -9.18 7.54
N THR A 548 -7.68 -8.69 8.55
CA THR A 548 -9.12 -8.97 8.73
C THR A 548 -9.95 -8.56 7.51
N GLU A 549 -9.57 -7.47 6.84
CA GLU A 549 -10.24 -6.86 5.69
C GLU A 549 -9.77 -7.41 4.33
N LEU A 550 -8.76 -8.29 4.32
CA LEU A 550 -8.17 -8.87 3.11
C LEU A 550 -7.78 -10.33 3.39
N ASN A 551 -8.78 -11.21 3.40
CA ASN A 551 -8.60 -12.63 3.71
C ASN A 551 -9.21 -13.56 2.65
N SER A 552 -9.93 -13.02 1.67
CA SER A 552 -10.66 -13.80 0.69
C SER A 552 -10.66 -13.15 -0.70
N GLU A 553 -10.91 -13.96 -1.73
CA GLU A 553 -11.13 -13.45 -3.09
C GLU A 553 -12.39 -12.56 -3.18
N ALA A 554 -13.33 -12.68 -2.23
CA ALA A 554 -14.49 -11.81 -2.16
C ALA A 554 -14.10 -10.37 -1.80
N ASP A 555 -13.07 -10.17 -0.97
CA ASP A 555 -12.55 -8.83 -0.64
C ASP A 555 -11.95 -8.15 -1.88
N MET A 556 -11.32 -8.95 -2.75
CA MET A 556 -10.79 -8.51 -4.04
C MET A 556 -11.89 -8.14 -5.05
N ALA A 557 -13.12 -8.62 -4.85
CA ALA A 557 -14.25 -8.26 -5.70
C ALA A 557 -14.61 -6.76 -5.61
N TYR A 558 -14.29 -6.10 -4.48
CA TYR A 558 -14.48 -4.66 -4.34
C TYR A 558 -13.68 -3.88 -5.39
N LEU A 559 -12.42 -4.26 -5.63
CA LEU A 559 -11.58 -3.62 -6.65
C LEU A 559 -12.16 -3.83 -8.06
N ARG A 560 -12.65 -5.05 -8.36
CA ARG A 560 -13.33 -5.36 -9.63
C ARG A 560 -14.52 -4.42 -9.88
N GLN A 561 -15.39 -4.28 -8.88
CA GLN A 561 -16.58 -3.42 -8.94
C GLN A 561 -16.22 -1.94 -9.09
N THR A 562 -15.20 -1.49 -8.35
CA THR A 562 -14.82 -0.08 -8.31
C THR A 562 -14.20 0.39 -9.62
N PHE A 563 -13.48 -0.49 -10.30
CA PHE A 563 -12.95 -0.27 -11.65
C PHE A 563 -13.93 -0.66 -12.77
N ALA A 564 -15.14 -1.12 -12.43
CA ALA A 564 -16.17 -1.60 -13.35
C ALA A 564 -15.66 -2.69 -14.32
N ILE A 565 -14.79 -3.58 -13.83
CA ILE A 565 -14.26 -4.72 -14.58
C ILE A 565 -15.25 -5.89 -14.55
N ASP A 566 -15.98 -6.04 -13.45
CA ASP A 566 -16.99 -7.08 -13.22
C ASP A 566 -18.14 -7.06 -14.22
N ILE A 567 -18.48 -5.88 -14.75
CA ILE A 567 -19.55 -5.68 -15.73
C ILE A 567 -19.05 -5.51 -17.17
N GLY A 568 -17.75 -5.71 -17.42
CA GLY A 568 -17.16 -5.55 -18.76
C GLY A 568 -17.23 -4.12 -19.30
N ALA A 569 -17.27 -3.10 -18.43
CA ALA A 569 -17.41 -1.72 -18.88
C ALA A 569 -16.18 -1.29 -19.68
N ASN A 570 -16.36 -0.46 -20.71
CA ASN A 570 -15.22 0.18 -21.36
C ASN A 570 -14.66 1.33 -20.49
N GLU A 571 -13.52 1.89 -20.91
CA GLU A 571 -12.84 2.96 -20.16
C GLU A 571 -13.73 4.20 -19.94
N GLN A 572 -14.54 4.57 -20.94
CA GLN A 572 -15.39 5.76 -20.88
C GLN A 572 -16.57 5.53 -19.93
N GLU A 573 -17.25 4.40 -20.04
CA GLU A 573 -18.36 4.02 -19.14
C GLU A 573 -17.89 3.97 -17.67
N ALA A 574 -16.70 3.43 -17.43
CA ALA A 574 -16.11 3.39 -16.10
C ALA A 574 -15.80 4.81 -15.56
N CYS A 575 -15.30 5.72 -16.41
CA CYS A 575 -15.07 7.11 -16.04
C CYS A 575 -16.40 7.84 -15.73
N ASP A 576 -17.43 7.62 -16.54
CA ASP A 576 -18.74 8.25 -16.36
C ASP A 576 -19.40 7.80 -15.05
N ARG A 577 -19.27 6.52 -14.70
CA ARG A 577 -19.72 5.98 -13.40
C ARG A 577 -18.98 6.65 -12.24
N PHE A 578 -17.66 6.76 -12.31
CA PHE A 578 -16.89 7.44 -11.26
C PHE A 578 -17.27 8.93 -11.15
N GLU A 579 -17.52 9.60 -12.29
CA GLU A 579 -17.99 10.98 -12.31
C GLU A 579 -19.33 11.13 -11.57
N GLN A 580 -20.29 10.22 -11.81
CA GLN A 580 -21.57 10.21 -11.13
C GLN A 580 -21.39 10.09 -9.61
N VAL A 581 -20.56 9.14 -9.15
CA VAL A 581 -20.27 8.96 -7.72
C VAL A 581 -19.64 10.21 -7.10
N LEU A 582 -18.71 10.86 -7.81
CA LEU A 582 -18.09 12.11 -7.36
C LEU A 582 -19.11 13.25 -7.18
N LEU A 583 -20.03 13.41 -8.14
CA LEU A 583 -21.08 14.44 -8.09
C LEU A 583 -22.15 14.13 -7.04
N GLU A 584 -22.51 12.86 -6.87
CA GLU A 584 -23.43 12.41 -5.82
C GLU A 584 -22.86 12.59 -4.42
N SER A 585 -21.56 12.33 -4.23
CA SER A 585 -20.86 12.61 -2.97
C SER A 585 -21.03 14.09 -2.57
N TYR A 586 -20.79 15.02 -3.49
CA TYR A 586 -21.02 16.44 -3.21
C TYR A 586 -22.48 16.76 -2.88
N ARG A 587 -23.44 16.29 -3.69
CA ARG A 587 -24.88 16.53 -3.47
C ARG A 587 -25.38 15.95 -2.15
N SER A 588 -24.86 14.79 -1.74
CA SER A 588 -25.20 14.15 -0.48
C SER A 588 -24.58 14.89 0.71
N SER A 589 -23.32 15.34 0.63
CA SER A 589 -22.67 16.09 1.72
C SER A 589 -23.45 17.34 2.13
N VAL A 590 -24.08 18.03 1.16
CA VAL A 590 -24.95 19.18 1.41
C VAL A 590 -26.16 18.79 2.28
N LYS A 591 -26.68 17.56 2.12
CA LYS A 591 -27.81 16.99 2.87
C LYS A 591 -27.39 16.33 4.20
N THR A 592 -26.21 15.72 4.26
CA THR A 592 -25.69 14.91 5.39
C THR A 592 -24.99 15.73 6.47
N ARG A 593 -24.89 17.07 6.32
CA ARG A 593 -24.34 18.00 7.34
C ARG A 593 -24.91 17.79 8.76
N VAL A 594 -26.12 17.26 8.88
CA VAL A 594 -26.78 16.96 10.16
C VAL A 594 -26.15 15.76 10.89
N ASP A 595 -25.68 14.73 10.18
CA ASP A 595 -25.14 13.51 10.81
C ASP A 595 -23.73 13.73 11.40
N TRP A 596 -22.93 14.64 10.81
CA TRP A 596 -21.61 15.00 11.33
C TRP A 596 -21.69 15.84 12.62
N VAL A 597 -22.75 16.61 12.80
CA VAL A 597 -23.02 17.34 14.05
C VAL A 597 -23.20 16.35 15.20
N PHE A 598 -23.93 15.26 14.99
CA PHE A 598 -24.11 14.22 16.00
C PHE A 598 -22.81 13.47 16.33
N HIS A 599 -21.94 13.24 15.34
CA HIS A 599 -20.61 12.68 15.58
C HIS A 599 -19.70 13.62 16.39
N ALA A 600 -19.69 14.91 16.07
CA ALA A 600 -18.90 15.91 16.80
C ALA A 600 -19.37 16.09 18.26
N LEU A 601 -20.68 16.00 18.51
CA LEU A 601 -21.25 16.09 19.85
C LEU A 601 -20.93 14.87 20.73
N ASN A 602 -20.77 13.68 20.13
CA ASN A 602 -20.37 12.49 20.88
C ASN A 602 -18.91 12.55 21.35
N HIS A 603 -18.02 13.18 20.58
CA HIS A 603 -16.62 13.42 21.00
C HIS A 603 -16.46 14.55 22.03
N ILE A 604 -17.48 15.36 22.29
CA ILE A 604 -17.46 16.41 23.32
C ILE A 604 -17.95 15.89 24.68
N LYS A 605 -18.63 14.72 24.70
CA LYS A 605 -19.17 14.10 25.91
C LYS A 605 -18.31 12.97 26.50
N SER A 606 -17.16 12.66 25.90
CA SER A 606 -16.13 11.73 26.40
C SER A 606 -14.83 12.48 26.64
#